data_AF-A0A9X7X8W7-F1
#
_entry.id   AF-A0A9X7X8W7-F1
#
_cell.length_a   1.000
_cell.length_b   1.000
_cell.length_c   1.000
_cell.angle_alpha   90.00
_cell.angle_beta   90.00
_cell.angle_gamma   90.00
#
_symmetry.space_group_name_H-M   'P 1'
#
loop_
_entity.id
_entity.type
_entity.pdbx_description
1 polymer ?
#
loop_
_entity_poly.entity_id
_entity_poly.type
_entity_poly.pdbx_seq_one_letter_code
_entity_poly.pdbx_strand_id
1 'polypeptide(L)'
;MPDKKQFPISYISHCLSPRAMFASRAQFTWWQNLLIIVFLNALIMIPVTLHYANMTTYPLERIVTKSLSPITDKTYHALTQGKVEENTFQGQSLIRRDGELVLAVLPTKVDLEKLASESTRQIIVTKKEWRFVNPDGKELRAHVRGEQRSLADLTTVKAVKDFVNQQWYDSNKASVLGFLLLTFVLMVYLGSLIVIGLGAFFLTLTKRSRLFMIRNFSEGLGLMVNCLAWPSLLAIALSFFIQDPVLIMNCQVFGTLLMLTWVFYKTQFRDSLPS
;
A
#
# COMPACT_ATOMS: atom_id res chain seq x y z
N MET A 1 39.89 -23.96 9.26
CA MET A 1 39.32 -22.80 8.55
C MET A 1 37.92 -23.21 8.11
N PRO A 2 36.82 -22.75 8.73
CA PRO A 2 35.50 -23.12 8.24
C PRO A 2 35.19 -22.28 7.00
N ASP A 3 34.64 -22.95 5.99
CA ASP A 3 34.35 -22.44 4.65
C ASP A 3 33.78 -21.02 4.65
N LYS A 4 34.45 -20.15 3.90
CA LYS A 4 34.01 -18.79 3.60
C LYS A 4 32.80 -18.88 2.66
N LYS A 5 31.64 -19.30 3.18
CA LYS A 5 30.38 -19.31 2.43
C LYS A 5 30.13 -17.89 1.92
N GLN A 6 30.24 -17.74 0.61
CA GLN A 6 30.15 -16.44 -0.05
C GLN A 6 28.72 -15.90 0.10
N PHE A 7 28.64 -14.59 0.33
CA PHE A 7 27.38 -13.85 0.29
C PHE A 7 26.64 -14.16 -1.02
N PRO A 8 25.31 -14.38 -1.03
CA PRO A 8 24.35 -14.15 0.07
C PRO A 8 23.96 -15.39 0.89
N ILE A 9 24.35 -16.61 0.49
CA ILE A 9 23.84 -17.87 1.08
C ILE A 9 24.26 -18.03 2.55
N SER A 10 25.38 -17.43 2.96
CA SER A 10 25.82 -17.44 4.35
C SER A 10 24.93 -16.65 5.31
N TYR A 11 24.20 -15.64 4.84
CA TYR A 11 23.45 -14.73 5.72
C TYR A 11 22.44 -15.43 6.63
N ILE A 12 21.62 -16.35 6.08
CA ILE A 12 20.63 -17.09 6.88
C ILE A 12 21.33 -17.97 7.92
N SER A 13 22.47 -18.58 7.58
CA SER A 13 23.21 -19.43 8.52
C SER A 13 23.74 -18.66 9.74
N HIS A 14 24.03 -17.36 9.55
CA HIS A 14 24.44 -16.46 10.63
C HIS A 14 23.27 -15.95 11.48
N CYS A 15 22.04 -16.15 11.02
CA CYS A 15 20.82 -15.73 11.70
C CYS A 15 20.08 -16.88 12.41
N LEU A 16 20.64 -18.10 12.45
CA LEU A 16 19.95 -19.28 12.98
C LEU A 16 19.70 -19.24 14.50
N SER A 17 20.46 -18.46 15.26
CA SER A 17 20.25 -18.32 16.70
C SER A 17 20.55 -16.91 17.18
N PRO A 18 19.96 -16.45 18.31
CA PRO A 18 20.23 -15.12 18.84
C PRO A 18 21.72 -14.87 19.16
N ARG A 19 22.44 -15.92 19.59
CA ARG A 19 23.90 -15.85 19.81
C ARG A 19 24.66 -15.68 18.50
N ALA A 20 24.27 -16.43 17.46
CA ALA A 20 24.87 -16.30 16.13
C ALA A 20 24.65 -14.90 15.55
N MET A 21 23.43 -14.36 15.63
CA MET A 21 23.09 -13.01 15.16
C MET A 21 23.98 -11.93 15.78
N PHE A 22 24.28 -12.05 17.08
CA PHE A 22 25.17 -11.13 17.78
C PHE A 22 26.64 -11.35 17.40
N ALA A 23 27.10 -12.59 17.30
CA ALA A 23 28.47 -12.91 16.93
C ALA A 23 28.80 -12.46 15.49
N SER A 24 27.84 -12.54 14.57
CA SER A 24 27.99 -12.12 13.17
C SER A 24 27.66 -10.65 12.90
N ARG A 25 27.48 -9.82 13.94
CA ARG A 25 27.07 -8.41 13.78
C ARG A 25 28.05 -7.56 12.95
N ALA A 26 29.33 -7.93 12.93
CA ALA A 26 30.39 -7.25 12.18
C ALA A 26 30.76 -7.95 10.86
N GLN A 27 30.04 -9.00 10.48
CA GLN A 27 30.43 -9.88 9.39
C GLN A 27 30.23 -9.25 8.00
N PHE A 28 29.19 -8.45 7.85
CA PHE A 28 28.81 -7.84 6.58
C PHE A 28 29.21 -6.37 6.55
N THR A 29 29.67 -5.91 5.40
CA THR A 29 29.89 -4.48 5.16
C THR A 29 28.54 -3.75 5.15
N TRP A 30 28.56 -2.44 5.35
CA TRP A 30 27.34 -1.63 5.35
C TRP A 30 26.56 -1.73 4.02
N TRP A 31 27.24 -1.88 2.87
CA TRP A 31 26.61 -2.10 1.57
C TRP A 31 25.96 -3.49 1.45
N GLN A 32 26.59 -4.53 1.98
CA GLN A 32 26.00 -5.87 2.02
C GLN A 32 24.75 -5.88 2.91
N ASN A 33 24.80 -5.19 4.05
CA ASN A 33 23.64 -4.98 4.92
C ASN A 33 22.50 -4.25 4.20
N LEU A 34 22.80 -3.18 3.45
CA LEU A 34 21.81 -2.49 2.62
C LEU A 34 21.18 -3.43 1.58
N LEU A 35 22.01 -4.22 0.89
CA LEU A 35 21.53 -5.19 -0.10
C LEU A 35 20.60 -6.23 0.53
N ILE A 36 20.93 -6.74 1.72
CA ILE A 36 20.08 -7.68 2.47
C ILE A 36 18.72 -7.05 2.79
N ILE A 37 18.70 -5.80 3.28
CA ILE A 37 17.45 -5.08 3.59
C ILE A 37 16.57 -4.97 2.34
N VAL A 38 17.16 -4.51 1.23
CA VAL A 38 16.46 -4.40 -0.06
C VAL A 38 15.93 -5.76 -0.51
N PHE A 39 16.77 -6.80 -0.43
CA PHE A 39 16.41 -8.15 -0.84
C PHE A 39 15.26 -8.73 -0.01
N LEU A 40 15.33 -8.68 1.32
CA LEU A 40 14.29 -9.20 2.20
C LEU A 40 12.96 -8.47 2.00
N ASN A 41 12.99 -7.14 1.86
CA ASN A 41 11.79 -6.36 1.58
C ASN A 41 11.22 -6.64 0.19
N ALA A 42 12.08 -6.87 -0.82
CA ALA A 42 11.64 -7.24 -2.17
C ALA A 42 10.95 -8.61 -2.19
N LEU A 43 11.37 -9.56 -1.35
CA LEU A 43 10.69 -10.86 -1.25
C LEU A 43 9.27 -10.73 -0.67
N ILE A 44 9.04 -9.85 0.30
CA ILE A 44 7.70 -9.54 0.83
C ILE A 44 6.77 -9.01 -0.28
N MET A 45 7.34 -8.38 -1.30
CA MET A 45 6.56 -7.75 -2.36
C MET A 45 5.90 -8.73 -3.32
N ILE A 46 6.52 -9.88 -3.57
CA ILE A 46 6.03 -10.88 -4.52
C ILE A 46 4.56 -11.27 -4.27
N PRO A 47 4.18 -11.79 -3.09
CA PRO A 47 2.80 -12.19 -2.81
C PRO A 47 1.82 -11.00 -2.82
N VAL A 48 2.26 -9.82 -2.39
CA VAL A 48 1.43 -8.62 -2.37
C VAL A 48 1.14 -8.11 -3.77
N THR A 49 2.13 -8.13 -4.66
CA THR A 49 1.94 -7.79 -6.07
C THR A 49 0.95 -8.72 -6.74
N LEU A 50 1.04 -10.03 -6.46
CA LEU A 50 0.06 -11.01 -6.96
C LEU A 50 -1.35 -10.72 -6.42
N HIS A 51 -1.48 -10.37 -5.14
CA HIS A 51 -2.76 -10.01 -4.54
C HIS A 51 -3.40 -8.80 -5.23
N TYR A 52 -2.65 -7.71 -5.40
CA TYR A 52 -3.16 -6.50 -6.06
C TYR A 52 -3.44 -6.68 -7.55
N ALA A 53 -2.64 -7.48 -8.26
CA ALA A 53 -2.90 -7.79 -9.66
C ALA A 53 -4.24 -8.54 -9.85
N ASN A 54 -4.61 -9.38 -8.88
CA ASN A 54 -5.84 -10.16 -8.88
C ASN A 54 -7.06 -9.42 -8.31
N MET A 55 -6.90 -8.18 -7.83
CA MET A 55 -8.06 -7.38 -7.40
C MET A 55 -9.00 -7.10 -8.56
N THR A 56 -10.31 -7.21 -8.28
CA THR A 56 -11.40 -6.98 -9.24
C THR A 56 -12.06 -5.62 -9.06
N THR A 57 -11.89 -4.99 -7.88
CA THR A 57 -12.45 -3.68 -7.57
C THR A 57 -11.60 -2.98 -6.51
N TYR A 58 -11.63 -1.65 -6.51
CA TYR A 58 -11.08 -0.82 -5.44
C TYR A 58 -12.05 0.34 -5.17
N PRO A 59 -12.39 0.65 -3.91
CA PRO A 59 -13.32 1.73 -3.62
C PRO A 59 -12.70 3.10 -3.96
N LEU A 60 -13.31 3.83 -4.91
CA LEU A 60 -12.95 5.20 -5.27
C LEU A 60 -12.92 6.12 -4.05
N GLU A 61 -13.83 5.91 -3.09
CA GLU A 61 -13.92 6.72 -1.88
C GLU A 61 -12.71 6.58 -0.93
N ARG A 62 -11.84 5.58 -1.13
CA ARG A 62 -10.53 5.51 -0.46
C ARG A 62 -9.51 6.50 -1.03
N ILE A 63 -9.72 6.96 -2.26
CA ILE A 63 -8.86 7.96 -2.91
C ILE A 63 -9.48 9.35 -2.76
N VAL A 64 -10.77 9.49 -3.09
CA VAL A 64 -11.49 10.75 -2.94
C VAL A 64 -12.74 10.52 -2.10
N THR A 65 -12.62 10.93 -0.83
CA THR A 65 -13.69 10.87 0.16
C THR A 65 -14.98 11.47 -0.37
N LYS A 66 -16.10 10.74 -0.18
CA LYS A 66 -17.46 11.14 -0.62
C LYS A 66 -17.62 11.35 -2.13
N SER A 67 -16.72 10.86 -2.97
CA SER A 67 -16.83 10.99 -4.44
C SER A 67 -18.11 10.40 -5.03
N LEU A 68 -18.71 9.39 -4.37
CA LEU A 68 -19.98 8.79 -4.81
C LEU A 68 -21.21 9.39 -4.12
N SER A 69 -21.04 10.39 -3.25
CA SER A 69 -22.16 11.01 -2.55
C SER A 69 -23.19 11.68 -3.45
N PRO A 70 -22.88 12.16 -4.67
CA PRO A 70 -23.91 12.67 -5.58
C PRO A 70 -24.93 11.65 -6.08
N ILE A 71 -24.73 10.36 -5.81
CA ILE A 71 -25.70 9.29 -6.05
C ILE A 71 -26.53 9.13 -4.75
N THR A 72 -27.69 9.77 -4.72
CA THR A 72 -28.68 9.72 -3.61
C THR A 72 -30.01 9.16 -4.12
N ASP A 73 -30.96 8.93 -3.21
CA ASP A 73 -32.32 8.48 -3.57
C ASP A 73 -33.03 9.43 -4.55
N LYS A 74 -32.66 10.72 -4.56
CA LYS A 74 -33.25 11.72 -5.45
C LYS A 74 -32.57 11.81 -6.82
N THR A 75 -31.32 11.38 -6.93
CA THR A 75 -30.51 11.62 -8.13
C THR A 75 -30.26 10.35 -8.94
N TYR A 76 -30.14 9.18 -8.32
CA TYR A 76 -29.64 7.96 -8.98
C TYR A 76 -30.42 7.57 -10.24
N HIS A 77 -31.72 7.83 -10.28
CA HIS A 77 -32.59 7.59 -11.44
C HIS A 77 -32.14 8.29 -12.72
N ALA A 78 -31.33 9.34 -12.64
CA ALA A 78 -30.78 9.98 -13.84
C ALA A 78 -29.86 9.02 -14.62
N LEU A 79 -29.11 8.16 -13.92
CA LEU A 79 -28.20 7.19 -14.55
C LEU A 79 -28.94 5.95 -15.05
N THR A 80 -29.98 5.50 -14.34
CA THR A 80 -30.68 4.24 -14.66
C THR A 80 -31.51 4.32 -15.95
N GLN A 81 -31.75 5.53 -16.46
CA GLN A 81 -32.38 5.76 -17.77
C GLN A 81 -31.42 5.61 -18.96
N GLY A 82 -30.13 5.41 -18.68
CA GLY A 82 -29.09 5.24 -19.69
C GLY A 82 -28.71 3.79 -19.94
N LYS A 83 -27.76 3.63 -20.86
CA LYS A 83 -27.09 2.36 -21.17
C LYS A 83 -25.63 2.63 -21.54
N VAL A 84 -24.78 1.62 -21.36
CA VAL A 84 -23.42 1.61 -21.87
C VAL A 84 -23.34 0.69 -23.07
N GLU A 85 -22.88 1.22 -24.20
CA GLU A 85 -22.65 0.48 -25.44
C GLU A 85 -21.33 0.92 -26.06
N GLU A 86 -20.48 -0.04 -26.46
CA GLU A 86 -19.20 0.19 -27.13
C GLU A 86 -18.30 1.23 -26.43
N ASN A 87 -18.15 1.12 -25.10
CA ASN A 87 -17.42 2.07 -24.25
C ASN A 87 -17.97 3.51 -24.32
N THR A 88 -19.27 3.66 -24.62
CA THR A 88 -19.95 4.96 -24.61
C THR A 88 -21.23 4.92 -23.77
N PHE A 89 -21.51 6.01 -23.07
CA PHE A 89 -22.77 6.19 -22.35
C PHE A 89 -23.81 6.79 -23.29
N GLN A 90 -24.98 6.16 -23.37
CA GLN A 90 -26.13 6.63 -24.13
C GLN A 90 -27.34 6.85 -23.20
N GLY A 91 -28.15 7.84 -23.52
CA GLY A 91 -29.33 8.21 -22.73
C GLY A 91 -29.80 9.63 -23.04
N GLN A 92 -30.67 10.16 -22.19
CA GLN A 92 -31.12 11.54 -22.25
C GLN A 92 -30.20 12.45 -21.42
N SER A 93 -30.12 13.73 -21.80
CA SER A 93 -29.46 14.74 -20.97
C SER A 93 -30.31 15.03 -19.74
N LEU A 94 -29.76 14.78 -18.55
CA LEU A 94 -30.46 14.93 -17.28
C LEU A 94 -29.51 15.48 -16.22
N ILE A 95 -29.95 16.50 -15.49
CA ILE A 95 -29.20 17.03 -14.34
C ILE A 95 -30.12 16.95 -13.12
N ARG A 96 -29.68 16.23 -12.09
CA ARG A 96 -30.39 16.09 -10.81
C ARG A 96 -29.54 16.62 -9.68
N ARG A 97 -30.20 17.23 -8.70
CA ARG A 97 -29.57 17.89 -7.55
C ARG A 97 -30.19 17.40 -6.25
N ASP A 98 -29.37 17.33 -5.22
CA ASP A 98 -29.77 17.09 -3.84
C ASP A 98 -28.93 17.98 -2.91
N GLY A 99 -29.37 19.22 -2.72
CA GLY A 99 -28.55 20.26 -2.09
C GLY A 99 -27.31 20.58 -2.92
N GLU A 100 -26.13 20.50 -2.31
CA GLU A 100 -24.81 20.73 -2.94
C GLU A 100 -24.28 19.53 -3.75
N LEU A 101 -25.10 18.48 -3.90
CA LEU A 101 -24.77 17.27 -4.62
C LEU A 101 -25.40 17.29 -6.01
N VAL A 102 -24.59 17.11 -7.05
CA VAL A 102 -25.06 17.19 -8.44
C VAL A 102 -24.69 15.92 -9.21
N LEU A 103 -25.68 15.33 -9.89
CA LEU A 103 -25.48 14.25 -10.84
C LEU A 103 -25.94 14.72 -12.22
N ALA A 104 -24.99 14.85 -13.14
CA ALA A 104 -25.23 15.31 -14.50
C ALA A 104 -24.94 14.19 -15.51
N VAL A 105 -25.92 13.87 -16.34
CA VAL A 105 -25.88 12.84 -17.36
C VAL A 105 -25.98 13.50 -18.72
N LEU A 106 -25.00 13.26 -19.57
CA LEU A 106 -24.86 13.84 -20.91
C LEU A 106 -25.15 15.36 -20.96
N PRO A 107 -24.60 16.18 -20.04
CA PRO A 107 -24.86 17.63 -20.03
C PRO A 107 -24.39 18.28 -21.32
N THR A 108 -25.07 19.36 -21.72
CA THR A 108 -24.64 20.17 -22.87
C THR A 108 -23.37 20.95 -22.54
N LYS A 109 -22.74 21.56 -23.56
CA LYS A 109 -21.57 22.44 -23.34
C LYS A 109 -21.89 23.60 -22.38
N VAL A 110 -23.06 24.20 -22.54
CA VAL A 110 -23.54 25.29 -21.68
C VAL A 110 -23.72 24.82 -20.23
N ASP A 111 -24.23 23.61 -20.04
CA ASP A 111 -24.38 23.03 -18.70
C ASP A 111 -23.02 22.76 -18.05
N LEU A 112 -22.04 22.28 -18.82
CA LEU A 112 -20.68 22.05 -18.33
C LEU A 112 -20.00 23.34 -17.88
N GLU A 113 -20.16 24.44 -18.61
CA GLU A 113 -19.62 25.76 -18.23
C GLU A 113 -20.24 26.26 -16.92
N LYS A 114 -21.57 26.11 -16.75
CA LYS A 114 -22.26 26.46 -15.51
C LYS A 114 -21.76 25.61 -14.35
N LEU A 115 -21.72 24.28 -14.52
CA LEU A 115 -21.27 23.34 -13.50
C LEU A 115 -19.81 23.60 -13.07
N ALA A 116 -18.94 24.01 -13.99
CA ALA A 116 -17.55 24.34 -13.67
C ALA A 116 -17.40 25.57 -12.75
N SER A 117 -18.38 26.48 -12.75
CA SER A 117 -18.39 27.66 -11.87
C SER A 117 -18.97 27.40 -10.48
N GLU A 118 -19.57 26.22 -10.27
CA GLU A 118 -20.21 25.86 -9.01
C GLU A 118 -19.23 25.16 -8.07
N SER A 119 -19.20 25.60 -6.81
CA SER A 119 -18.49 24.91 -5.72
C SER A 119 -19.32 23.78 -5.13
N THR A 120 -19.86 22.92 -5.99
CA THR A 120 -20.69 21.76 -5.62
C THR A 120 -19.90 20.47 -5.83
N ARG A 121 -20.36 19.39 -5.20
CA ARG A 121 -19.79 18.06 -5.42
C ARG A 121 -20.56 17.37 -6.53
N GLN A 122 -19.87 16.95 -7.58
CA GLN A 122 -20.51 16.57 -8.83
C GLN A 122 -20.03 15.22 -9.33
N ILE A 123 -20.96 14.42 -9.87
CA ILE A 123 -20.65 13.35 -10.82
C ILE A 123 -21.20 13.77 -12.17
N ILE A 124 -20.33 13.81 -13.17
CA ILE A 124 -20.71 14.13 -14.53
C ILE A 124 -20.37 12.94 -15.43
N VAL A 125 -21.36 12.39 -16.13
CA VAL A 125 -21.11 11.39 -17.18
C VAL A 125 -21.37 12.01 -18.54
N THR A 126 -20.34 12.03 -19.37
CA THR A 126 -20.42 12.38 -20.79
C THR A 126 -20.49 11.10 -21.62
N LYS A 127 -20.53 11.23 -22.95
CA LYS A 127 -20.53 10.05 -23.83
C LYS A 127 -19.34 9.11 -23.58
N LYS A 128 -18.17 9.63 -23.21
CA LYS A 128 -16.93 8.83 -23.10
C LYS A 128 -16.29 8.84 -21.74
N GLU A 129 -16.69 9.74 -20.85
CA GLU A 129 -16.00 9.96 -19.59
C GLU A 129 -16.95 10.18 -18.42
N TRP A 130 -16.56 9.65 -17.27
CA TRP A 130 -17.01 10.02 -15.95
C TRP A 130 -16.07 11.07 -15.36
N ARG A 131 -16.62 12.10 -14.72
CA ARG A 131 -15.87 13.11 -13.96
C ARG A 131 -16.43 13.17 -12.55
N PHE A 132 -15.54 13.08 -11.57
CA PHE A 132 -15.84 13.15 -10.15
C PHE A 132 -15.25 14.46 -9.62
N VAL A 133 -16.08 15.48 -9.44
CA VAL A 133 -15.65 16.85 -9.12
C VAL A 133 -15.89 17.14 -7.64
N ASN A 134 -14.88 17.65 -6.97
CA ASN A 134 -14.97 18.13 -5.60
C ASN A 134 -15.37 19.62 -5.55
N PRO A 135 -15.91 20.10 -4.42
CA PRO A 135 -16.23 21.52 -4.23
C PRO A 135 -15.05 22.49 -4.44
N ASP A 136 -13.81 22.01 -4.27
CA ASP A 136 -12.58 22.78 -4.52
C ASP A 136 -12.17 22.84 -6.00
N GLY A 137 -13.00 22.31 -6.91
CA GLY A 137 -12.78 22.28 -8.35
C GLY A 137 -11.84 21.18 -8.84
N LYS A 138 -11.22 20.40 -7.94
CA LYS A 138 -10.39 19.26 -8.33
C LYS A 138 -11.28 18.13 -8.83
N GLU A 139 -10.80 17.40 -9.82
CA GLU A 139 -11.55 16.29 -10.39
C GLU A 139 -10.70 15.03 -10.64
N LEU A 140 -11.37 13.90 -10.57
CA LEU A 140 -10.89 12.64 -11.14
C LEU A 140 -11.71 12.28 -12.37
N ARG A 141 -11.06 11.63 -13.33
CA ARG A 141 -11.70 11.16 -14.55
C ARG A 141 -11.61 9.64 -14.67
N ALA A 142 -12.59 9.08 -15.36
CA ALA A 142 -12.58 7.71 -15.82
C ALA A 142 -13.24 7.64 -17.20
N HIS A 143 -12.83 6.71 -18.04
CA HIS A 143 -13.49 6.41 -19.30
C HIS A 143 -14.71 5.54 -19.03
N VAL A 144 -15.76 5.70 -19.83
CA VAL A 144 -16.86 4.75 -19.86
C VAL A 144 -16.34 3.41 -20.39
N ARG A 145 -16.70 2.30 -19.74
CA ARG A 145 -16.24 0.94 -20.09
C ARG A 145 -17.42 -0.03 -20.19
N GLY A 146 -17.42 -0.86 -21.22
CA GLY A 146 -18.40 -1.94 -21.37
C GLY A 146 -18.94 -2.06 -22.80
N GLU A 147 -19.38 -3.26 -23.17
CA GLU A 147 -19.85 -3.56 -24.53
C GLU A 147 -21.35 -3.35 -24.68
N GLN A 148 -22.17 -3.93 -23.80
CA GLN A 148 -23.62 -3.78 -23.83
C GLN A 148 -24.22 -3.98 -22.44
N ARG A 149 -24.67 -2.89 -21.80
CA ARG A 149 -25.24 -2.92 -20.45
C ARG A 149 -26.35 -1.86 -20.33
N SER A 150 -27.59 -2.31 -20.18
CA SER A 150 -28.67 -1.43 -19.71
C SER A 150 -28.46 -1.09 -18.23
N LEU A 151 -28.81 0.13 -17.82
CA LEU A 151 -28.74 0.55 -16.42
C LEU A 151 -30.14 0.56 -15.74
N ALA A 152 -31.18 0.19 -16.48
CA ALA A 152 -32.55 0.14 -15.98
C ALA A 152 -32.77 -0.92 -14.88
N ASP A 153 -31.90 -1.92 -14.81
CA ASP A 153 -31.91 -2.98 -13.80
C ASP A 153 -31.23 -2.56 -12.48
N LEU A 154 -30.56 -1.41 -12.44
CA LEU A 154 -29.96 -0.86 -11.22
C LEU A 154 -31.02 -0.11 -10.38
N THR A 155 -31.81 -0.83 -9.61
CA THR A 155 -32.99 -0.28 -8.90
C THR A 155 -32.69 0.34 -7.53
N THR A 156 -31.44 0.35 -7.08
CA THR A 156 -31.06 0.88 -5.77
C THR A 156 -29.87 1.82 -5.85
N VAL A 157 -29.80 2.78 -4.92
CA VAL A 157 -28.65 3.69 -4.76
C VAL A 157 -27.34 2.91 -4.65
N LYS A 158 -27.34 1.82 -3.88
CA LYS A 158 -26.16 0.95 -3.71
C LYS A 158 -25.72 0.33 -5.03
N ALA A 159 -26.64 -0.25 -5.81
CA ALA A 159 -26.32 -0.85 -7.10
C ALA A 159 -25.73 0.17 -8.09
N VAL A 160 -26.25 1.41 -8.10
CA VAL A 160 -25.69 2.48 -8.94
C VAL A 160 -24.31 2.91 -8.44
N LYS A 161 -24.09 3.04 -7.12
CA LYS A 161 -22.76 3.33 -6.56
C LYS A 161 -21.74 2.25 -6.91
N ASP A 162 -22.10 0.98 -6.76
CA ASP A 162 -21.23 -0.16 -7.07
C ASP A 162 -20.87 -0.17 -8.57
N PHE A 163 -21.84 0.09 -9.46
CA PHE A 163 -21.60 0.23 -10.89
C PHE A 163 -20.65 1.40 -11.22
N VAL A 164 -20.91 2.59 -10.68
CA VAL A 164 -20.07 3.78 -10.95
C VAL A 164 -18.66 3.59 -10.38
N ASN A 165 -18.53 2.95 -9.22
CA ASN A 165 -17.24 2.57 -8.65
C ASN A 165 -16.48 1.63 -9.58
N GLN A 166 -17.16 0.62 -10.14
CA GLN A 166 -16.56 -0.33 -11.06
C GLN A 166 -16.11 0.35 -12.35
N GLN A 167 -16.93 1.24 -12.92
CA GLN A 167 -16.54 2.05 -14.09
C GLN A 167 -15.26 2.85 -13.84
N TRP A 168 -15.16 3.49 -12.68
CA TRP A 168 -13.96 4.22 -12.29
C TRP A 168 -12.75 3.29 -12.16
N TYR A 169 -12.91 2.15 -11.49
CA TYR A 169 -11.83 1.19 -11.27
C TYR A 169 -11.33 0.59 -12.58
N ASP A 170 -12.22 0.12 -13.46
CA ASP A 170 -11.85 -0.49 -14.73
C ASP A 170 -11.10 0.49 -15.63
N SER A 171 -11.48 1.77 -15.61
CA SER A 171 -10.74 2.80 -16.33
C SER A 171 -9.35 3.10 -15.73
N ASN A 172 -9.18 2.93 -14.43
CA ASN A 172 -7.99 3.37 -13.70
C ASN A 172 -7.18 2.21 -13.10
N LYS A 173 -7.46 0.96 -13.47
CA LYS A 173 -6.90 -0.24 -12.85
C LYS A 173 -5.38 -0.22 -12.75
N ALA A 174 -4.69 0.18 -13.83
CA ALA A 174 -3.24 0.28 -13.86
C ALA A 174 -2.71 1.36 -12.89
N SER A 175 -3.34 2.53 -12.85
CA SER A 175 -2.98 3.63 -11.94
C SER A 175 -3.21 3.26 -10.48
N VAL A 176 -4.34 2.59 -10.19
CA VAL A 176 -4.66 2.10 -8.85
C VAL A 176 -3.64 1.03 -8.42
N LEU A 177 -3.31 0.08 -9.30
CA LEU A 177 -2.28 -0.92 -9.02
C LEU A 177 -0.93 -0.27 -8.73
N GLY A 178 -0.49 0.67 -9.57
CA GLY A 178 0.76 1.41 -9.36
C GLY A 178 0.77 2.19 -8.05
N PHE A 179 -0.33 2.88 -7.72
CA PHE A 179 -0.50 3.58 -6.45
C PHE A 179 -0.38 2.64 -5.26
N LEU A 180 -1.12 1.53 -5.26
CA LEU A 180 -1.11 0.56 -4.16
C LEU A 180 0.27 -0.09 -3.96
N LEU A 181 0.94 -0.45 -5.05
CA LEU A 181 2.31 -0.99 -5.00
C LEU A 181 3.30 0.05 -4.46
N LEU A 182 3.24 1.28 -4.96
CA LEU A 182 4.12 2.37 -4.50
C LEU A 182 3.91 2.65 -3.01
N THR A 183 2.65 2.79 -2.56
CA THR A 183 2.33 3.01 -1.15
C THR A 183 2.85 1.87 -0.29
N PHE A 184 2.65 0.62 -0.72
CA PHE A 184 3.15 -0.54 0.01
C PHE A 184 4.68 -0.54 0.11
N VAL A 185 5.38 -0.35 -1.02
CA VAL A 185 6.85 -0.28 -1.07
C VAL A 185 7.34 0.79 -0.11
N LEU A 186 6.76 1.99 -0.18
CA LEU A 186 7.13 3.08 0.72
C LEU A 186 6.90 2.71 2.19
N MET A 187 5.76 2.10 2.54
CA MET A 187 5.48 1.68 3.91
C MET A 187 6.51 0.66 4.43
N VAL A 188 6.74 -0.44 3.71
CA VAL A 188 7.67 -1.49 4.15
C VAL A 188 9.11 -0.99 4.22
N TYR A 189 9.57 -0.26 3.20
CA TYR A 189 10.93 0.28 3.20
C TYR A 189 11.13 1.38 4.25
N LEU A 190 10.21 2.34 4.37
CA LEU A 190 10.34 3.37 5.40
C LEU A 190 10.26 2.77 6.80
N GLY A 191 9.30 1.86 7.06
CA GLY A 191 9.16 1.19 8.34
C GLY A 191 10.42 0.41 8.73
N SER A 192 10.94 -0.42 7.82
CA SER A 192 12.18 -1.17 8.06
C SER A 192 13.40 -0.27 8.22
N LEU A 193 13.58 0.75 7.38
CA LEU A 193 14.71 1.69 7.49
C LEU A 193 14.68 2.49 8.78
N ILE A 194 13.51 2.95 9.23
CA ILE A 194 13.36 3.65 10.50
C ILE A 194 13.74 2.73 11.66
N VAL A 195 13.22 1.51 11.68
CA VAL A 195 13.44 0.57 12.80
C VAL A 195 14.89 0.12 12.85
N ILE A 196 15.47 -0.24 11.70
CA ILE A 196 16.87 -0.67 11.60
C ILE A 196 17.82 0.50 11.89
N GLY A 197 17.55 1.68 11.31
CA GLY A 197 18.37 2.88 11.48
C GLY A 197 18.35 3.40 12.92
N LEU A 198 17.16 3.59 13.50
CA LEU A 198 17.03 4.01 14.90
C LEU A 198 17.54 2.93 15.85
N GLY A 199 17.28 1.65 15.58
CA GLY A 199 17.80 0.54 16.37
C GLY A 199 19.34 0.53 16.39
N ALA A 200 19.97 0.64 15.23
CA ALA A 200 21.43 0.72 15.11
C ALA A 200 22.00 1.96 15.81
N PHE A 201 21.33 3.10 15.71
CA PHE A 201 21.70 4.32 16.40
C PHE A 201 21.64 4.15 17.92
N PHE A 202 20.54 3.67 18.47
CA PHE A 202 20.38 3.44 19.91
C PHE A 202 21.38 2.40 20.42
N LEU A 203 21.58 1.29 19.70
CA LEU A 203 22.60 0.29 20.03
C LEU A 203 24.00 0.90 20.09
N THR A 204 24.31 1.86 19.21
CA THR A 204 25.60 2.56 19.23
C THR A 204 25.74 3.48 20.43
N LEU A 205 24.67 4.13 20.89
CA LEU A 205 24.69 4.93 22.12
C LEU A 205 25.00 4.08 23.36
N THR A 206 24.62 2.79 23.35
CA THR A 206 24.89 1.90 24.47
C THR A 206 26.39 1.69 24.74
N LYS A 207 27.27 1.95 23.76
CA LYS A 207 28.74 1.97 23.89
C LYS A 207 29.24 2.83 25.06
N ARG A 208 28.49 3.89 25.41
CA ARG A 208 28.88 4.80 26.50
C ARG A 208 28.83 4.10 27.87
N SER A 209 28.01 3.06 28.00
CA SER A 209 28.04 2.17 29.15
C SER A 209 29.05 1.05 28.87
N ARG A 210 30.02 0.83 29.77
CA ARG A 210 31.02 -0.24 29.64
C ARG A 210 30.43 -1.67 29.70
N LEU A 211 29.09 -1.79 29.66
CA LEU A 211 28.33 -3.02 29.85
C LEU A 211 28.07 -3.77 28.54
N PHE A 212 28.19 -3.11 27.38
CA PHE A 212 27.83 -3.65 26.06
C PHE A 212 28.99 -3.58 25.06
N MET A 213 29.12 -4.60 24.21
CA MET A 213 30.22 -4.76 23.25
C MET A 213 29.81 -4.45 21.80
N ILE A 214 29.09 -3.35 21.61
CA ILE A 214 28.75 -2.79 20.28
C ILE A 214 29.58 -1.52 20.07
N ARG A 215 30.51 -1.54 19.10
CA ARG A 215 31.60 -0.55 19.00
C ARG A 215 31.27 0.66 18.13
N ASN A 216 30.43 0.48 17.11
CA ASN A 216 30.12 1.50 16.12
C ASN A 216 28.76 1.24 15.45
N PHE A 217 28.31 2.20 14.65
CA PHE A 217 27.04 2.12 13.93
C PHE A 217 26.97 0.92 12.97
N SER A 218 28.08 0.53 12.34
CA SER A 218 28.09 -0.61 11.41
C SER A 218 27.79 -1.93 12.12
N GLU A 219 28.31 -2.12 13.35
CA GLU A 219 27.99 -3.30 14.17
C GLU A 219 26.53 -3.28 14.65
N GLY A 220 26.01 -2.11 15.04
CA GLY A 220 24.60 -1.93 15.38
C GLY A 220 23.69 -2.24 14.20
N LEU A 221 24.05 -1.74 13.01
CA LEU A 221 23.35 -1.99 11.76
C LEU A 221 23.36 -3.47 11.39
N GLY A 222 24.52 -4.13 11.44
CA GLY A 222 24.62 -5.55 11.14
C GLY A 222 23.81 -6.41 12.12
N LEU A 223 23.77 -6.05 13.41
CA LEU A 223 22.91 -6.73 14.38
C LEU A 223 21.42 -6.56 14.05
N MET A 224 20.98 -5.33 13.75
CA MET A 224 19.58 -5.07 13.37
C MET A 224 19.20 -5.82 12.10
N VAL A 225 20.08 -5.85 11.10
CA VAL A 225 19.89 -6.62 9.87
C VAL A 225 19.83 -8.11 10.17
N ASN A 226 20.66 -8.68 11.04
CA ASN A 226 20.55 -10.09 11.42
C ASN A 226 19.21 -10.39 12.12
N CYS A 227 18.70 -9.47 12.95
CA CYS A 227 17.40 -9.61 13.61
C CYS A 227 16.22 -9.53 12.63
N LEU A 228 16.40 -8.91 11.45
CA LEU A 228 15.39 -8.74 10.41
C LEU A 228 15.07 -10.04 9.66
N ALA A 229 15.98 -11.02 9.63
CA ALA A 229 15.89 -12.22 8.81
C ALA A 229 14.59 -13.02 9.05
N TRP A 230 14.41 -13.57 10.25
CA TRP A 230 13.25 -14.41 10.58
C TRP A 230 11.92 -13.66 10.54
N PRO A 231 11.80 -12.42 11.06
CA PRO A 231 10.60 -11.63 10.92
C PRO A 231 10.21 -11.38 9.45
N SER A 232 11.19 -11.18 8.56
CA SER A 232 10.92 -11.00 7.13
C SER A 232 10.45 -12.30 6.47
N LEU A 233 11.08 -13.43 6.79
CA LEU A 233 10.63 -14.75 6.31
C LEU A 233 9.21 -15.07 6.78
N LEU A 234 8.89 -14.74 8.04
CA LEU A 234 7.54 -14.88 8.57
C LEU A 234 6.56 -13.95 7.85
N ALA A 235 6.92 -12.69 7.63
CA ALA A 235 6.09 -11.72 6.91
C ALA A 235 5.80 -12.18 5.46
N ILE A 236 6.80 -12.73 4.76
CA ILE A 236 6.63 -13.34 3.43
C ILE A 236 5.60 -14.48 3.50
N ALA A 237 5.76 -15.42 4.44
CA ALA A 237 4.85 -16.54 4.59
C ALA A 237 3.41 -16.06 4.90
N LEU A 238 3.27 -15.09 5.80
CA LEU A 238 1.97 -14.53 6.18
C LEU A 238 1.30 -13.75 5.05
N SER A 239 2.07 -13.09 4.18
CA SER A 239 1.53 -12.28 3.07
C SER A 239 0.85 -13.10 1.97
N PHE A 240 1.01 -14.43 1.95
CA PHE A 240 0.18 -15.31 1.12
C PHE A 240 -1.27 -15.44 1.63
N PHE A 241 -1.50 -15.18 2.92
CA PHE A 241 -2.79 -15.36 3.58
C PHE A 241 -3.41 -14.03 4.05
N ILE A 242 -2.56 -13.07 4.45
CA ILE A 242 -2.96 -11.77 4.99
C ILE A 242 -2.83 -10.71 3.91
N GLN A 243 -3.94 -10.04 3.64
CA GLN A 243 -4.10 -9.06 2.57
C GLN A 243 -3.95 -7.61 3.06
N ASP A 244 -3.62 -7.41 4.34
CA ASP A 244 -3.41 -6.09 4.94
C ASP A 244 -1.90 -5.75 4.97
N PRO A 245 -1.47 -4.74 4.20
CA PRO A 245 -0.10 -4.26 4.18
C PRO A 245 0.46 -3.82 5.53
N VAL A 246 -0.38 -3.18 6.34
CA VAL A 246 0.02 -2.60 7.61
C VAL A 246 0.34 -3.74 8.58
N LEU A 247 -0.44 -4.82 8.55
CA LEU A 247 -0.18 -6.01 9.36
C LEU A 247 1.11 -6.71 8.96
N ILE A 248 1.38 -6.87 7.66
CA ILE A 248 2.62 -7.49 7.17
C ILE A 248 3.85 -6.68 7.57
N MET A 249 3.81 -5.36 7.37
CA MET A 249 4.88 -4.45 7.81
C MET A 249 5.09 -4.53 9.32
N ASN A 250 4.01 -4.46 10.11
CA ASN A 250 4.08 -4.50 11.57
C ASN A 250 4.63 -5.85 12.07
N CYS A 251 4.24 -6.96 11.43
CA CYS A 251 4.80 -8.28 11.76
C CYS A 251 6.32 -8.30 11.61
N GLN A 252 6.84 -7.77 10.49
CA GLN A 252 8.28 -7.68 10.25
C GLN A 252 8.97 -6.75 11.28
N VAL A 253 8.42 -5.55 11.49
CA VAL A 253 9.00 -4.53 12.36
C VAL A 253 9.00 -4.96 13.83
N PHE A 254 7.84 -5.33 14.38
CA PHE A 254 7.74 -5.78 15.76
C PHE A 254 8.49 -7.09 15.97
N GLY A 255 8.44 -8.01 15.00
CA GLY A 255 9.24 -9.22 15.03
C GLY A 255 10.73 -8.92 15.13
N THR A 256 11.23 -7.90 14.43
CA THR A 256 12.64 -7.48 14.51
C THR A 256 13.00 -6.97 15.90
N LEU A 257 12.14 -6.18 16.55
CA LEU A 257 12.35 -5.71 17.92
C LEU A 257 12.27 -6.85 18.96
N LEU A 258 11.37 -7.80 18.76
CA LEU A 258 11.29 -9.01 19.59
C LEU A 258 12.55 -9.86 19.43
N MET A 259 13.06 -10.03 18.21
CA MET A 259 14.31 -10.72 17.95
C MET A 259 15.49 -10.02 18.62
N LEU A 260 15.57 -8.69 18.53
CA LEU A 260 16.59 -7.91 19.23
C LEU A 260 16.52 -8.11 20.75
N THR A 261 15.31 -8.09 21.32
CA THR A 261 15.06 -8.34 22.74
C THR A 261 15.51 -9.75 23.13
N TRP A 262 15.27 -10.75 22.28
CA TRP A 262 15.74 -12.10 22.51
C TRP A 262 17.26 -12.21 22.43
N VAL A 263 17.90 -11.55 21.45
CA VAL A 263 19.37 -11.45 21.41
C VAL A 263 19.89 -10.85 22.71
N PHE A 264 19.34 -9.73 23.16
CA PHE A 264 19.70 -9.12 24.43
C PHE A 264 19.54 -10.09 25.61
N TYR A 265 18.41 -10.80 25.70
CA TYR A 265 18.18 -11.77 26.76
C TYR A 265 19.24 -12.90 26.78
N LYS A 266 19.70 -13.35 25.61
CA LYS A 266 20.65 -14.47 25.49
C LYS A 266 22.13 -14.08 25.53
N THR A 267 22.48 -12.85 25.18
CA THR A 267 23.88 -12.41 25.05
C THR A 267 24.22 -11.25 25.98
N GLN A 268 23.20 -10.53 26.48
CA GLN A 268 23.34 -9.24 27.17
C GLN A 268 24.19 -8.25 26.36
N PHE A 269 24.26 -8.44 25.04
CA PHE A 269 25.19 -7.78 24.11
C PHE A 269 26.67 -7.82 24.54
N ARG A 270 27.12 -8.96 25.06
CA ARG A 270 28.51 -9.23 25.42
C ARG A 270 29.08 -10.38 24.59
N ASP A 271 30.34 -10.26 24.18
CA ASP A 271 31.06 -11.31 23.44
C ASP A 271 31.44 -12.51 24.33
N SER A 272 31.16 -12.45 25.65
CA SER A 272 31.45 -13.51 26.62
C SER A 272 30.50 -13.53 27.83
N LEU A 273 30.03 -14.72 28.19
CA LEU A 273 30.27 -15.29 29.53
C LEU A 273 31.16 -16.53 29.31
N PRO A 274 32.17 -16.77 30.17
CA PRO A 274 33.04 -17.95 30.06
C PRO A 274 32.21 -19.22 30.26
N SER A 275 32.51 -20.23 29.43
CA SER A 275 32.03 -21.63 29.46
C SER A 275 30.55 -21.86 29.81
#